data_AF-A0A0C2FYS0-F1
#
_entry.id   AF-A0A0C2FYS0-F1
#
_cell.length_a   1.000
_cell.length_b   1.000
_cell.length_c   1.000
_cell.angle_alpha   90.00
_cell.angle_beta   90.00
_cell.angle_gamma   90.00
#
_symmetry.space_group_name_H-M   'P 1'
#
loop_
_entity.id
_entity.type
_entity.pdbx_description
1 polymer ?
#
loop_
_entity_poly.entity_id
_entity_poly.type
_entity_poly.pdbx_seq_one_letter_code
_entity_poly.pdbx_strand_id
1 'polypeptide(L)'
;MMREWLALFEEQGSSHVKMRTTSFQLPPNTFPSVVSTSELAREIDMIEEFLATGPSPVVFCHNDLTSGNLLLSTKSSTAVTPTIAEKILLNENSKDKDREVSLNLVDFEFSTYNYRGFDLANYFCAAAIEHNLREFPHYKIHLNKLQNRSRKLEFCREYVKRPRSLLREINQFTPIVHLFWAIFNLYCEKDTLAIMDCGAYARDRLALYYQTRSILLDR
;
A
#
# COMPACT_ATOMS: atom_id res chain seq x y z
N MET A 1 0.84 -9.30 13.22
CA MET A 1 1.52 -8.17 12.54
C MET A 1 1.22 -6.82 13.19
N MET A 2 0.13 -6.09 12.88
CA MET A 2 -0.05 -4.71 13.40
C MET A 2 0.05 -4.59 14.93
N ARG A 3 -0.61 -5.48 15.69
CA ARG A 3 -0.53 -5.46 17.17
C ARG A 3 0.87 -5.71 17.70
N GLU A 4 1.62 -6.61 17.07
CA GLU A 4 3.00 -6.94 17.47
C GLU A 4 3.93 -5.75 17.21
N TRP A 5 3.83 -5.12 16.04
CA TRP A 5 4.63 -3.93 15.74
C TRP A 5 4.26 -2.74 16.63
N LEU A 6 2.99 -2.58 16.98
CA LEU A 6 2.57 -1.54 17.92
C LEU A 6 3.16 -1.78 19.32
N ALA A 7 3.16 -3.03 19.79
CA ALA A 7 3.80 -3.39 21.07
C ALA A 7 5.32 -3.16 21.03
N LEU A 8 6.00 -3.53 19.94
CA LEU A 8 7.44 -3.27 19.76
C LEU A 8 7.74 -1.76 19.72
N PHE A 9 6.88 -0.95 19.12
CA PHE A 9 7.00 0.51 19.15
C PHE A 9 6.86 1.06 20.58
N GLU A 10 5.95 0.49 21.40
CA GLU A 10 5.82 0.83 22.83
C GLU A 10 7.08 0.44 23.62
N GLU A 11 7.63 -0.74 23.38
CA GLU A 11 8.87 -1.23 24.03
C GLU A 11 10.09 -0.34 23.72
N GLN A 12 10.09 0.33 22.57
CA GLN A 12 11.11 1.34 22.26
C GLN A 12 10.97 2.64 23.09
N GLY A 13 9.98 2.74 23.98
CA GLY A 13 9.74 3.88 24.86
C GLY A 13 8.86 4.97 24.25
N SER A 14 8.21 4.69 23.11
CA SER A 14 7.31 5.62 22.44
C SER A 14 5.85 5.27 22.74
N SER A 15 5.08 6.21 23.28
CA SER A 15 3.64 6.01 23.58
C SER A 15 2.72 6.97 22.83
N HIS A 16 3.29 7.96 22.14
CA HIS A 16 2.56 9.02 21.46
C HIS A 16 3.25 9.40 20.15
N VAL A 17 2.44 9.57 19.11
CA VAL A 17 2.84 10.03 17.79
C VAL A 17 2.37 11.46 17.60
N LYS A 18 3.31 12.41 17.46
CA LYS A 18 2.98 13.79 17.07
C LYS A 18 2.67 13.83 15.59
N MET A 19 1.41 14.11 15.25
CA MET A 19 0.93 14.04 13.87
C MET A 19 1.32 15.28 13.07
N ARG A 20 1.78 15.04 11.84
CA ARG A 20 2.05 16.06 10.81
C ARG A 20 2.21 15.36 9.47
N THR A 21 1.87 16.05 8.38
CA THR A 21 2.26 15.60 7.04
C THR A 21 3.61 16.21 6.65
N THR A 22 4.38 15.47 5.86
CA THR A 22 5.74 15.82 5.43
C THR A 22 5.84 15.90 3.92
N SER A 23 5.38 14.87 3.19
CA SER A 23 5.52 14.83 1.72
C SER A 23 4.36 15.49 0.94
N PHE A 24 3.27 15.84 1.63
CA PHE A 24 2.08 16.51 1.08
C PHE A 24 1.40 17.38 2.14
N GLN A 25 0.31 18.04 1.73
CA GLN A 25 -0.55 18.84 2.59
C GLN A 25 -1.98 18.31 2.55
N LEU A 26 -2.65 18.30 3.70
CA LEU A 26 -4.08 18.01 3.83
C LEU A 26 -4.82 19.22 4.42
N PRO A 27 -6.15 19.32 4.24
CA PRO A 27 -6.94 20.33 4.91
C PRO A 27 -6.75 20.29 6.44
N PRO A 28 -6.86 21.43 7.14
CA PRO A 28 -6.84 21.46 8.60
C PRO A 28 -7.87 20.52 9.22
N ASN A 29 -7.57 19.98 10.41
CA ASN A 29 -8.45 19.08 11.17
C ASN A 29 -8.78 17.73 10.48
N THR A 30 -8.01 17.33 9.46
CA THR A 30 -8.17 16.00 8.82
C THR A 30 -7.75 14.85 9.73
N PHE A 31 -6.82 15.09 10.65
CA PHE A 31 -6.29 14.12 11.61
C PHE A 31 -6.04 14.79 12.97
N PRO A 32 -6.06 14.04 14.09
CA PRO A 32 -5.74 14.58 15.41
C PRO A 32 -4.28 15.05 15.48
N SER A 33 -3.96 16.02 16.34
CA SER A 33 -2.60 16.56 16.48
C SER A 33 -1.61 15.59 17.14
N VAL A 34 -2.10 14.67 17.97
CA VAL A 34 -1.35 13.61 18.63
C VAL A 34 -2.21 12.36 18.65
N VAL A 35 -1.59 11.19 18.50
CA VAL A 35 -2.24 9.88 18.64
C VAL A 35 -1.42 9.02 19.59
N SER A 36 -2.04 8.51 20.64
CA SER A 36 -1.43 7.54 21.56
C SER A 36 -1.47 6.12 20.99
N THR A 37 -0.60 5.25 21.49
CA THR A 37 -0.62 3.83 21.14
C THR A 37 -1.93 3.15 21.57
N SER A 38 -2.54 3.60 22.66
CA SER A 38 -3.89 3.16 23.07
C SER A 38 -4.97 3.54 22.05
N GLU A 39 -4.85 4.70 21.40
CA GLU A 39 -5.75 5.11 20.32
C GLU A 39 -5.50 4.28 19.07
N LEU A 40 -4.23 4.06 18.69
CA LEU A 40 -3.89 3.18 17.57
C LEU A 40 -4.42 1.75 17.79
N ALA A 41 -4.37 1.22 19.02
CA ALA A 41 -4.95 -0.07 19.35
C ALA A 41 -6.48 -0.10 19.08
N ARG A 42 -7.21 0.96 19.45
CA ARG A 42 -8.65 1.09 19.13
C ARG A 42 -8.92 1.19 17.63
N GLU A 43 -8.04 1.87 16.88
CA GLU A 43 -8.14 1.92 15.42
C GLU A 43 -7.88 0.53 14.78
N ILE A 44 -7.00 -0.30 15.37
CA ILE A 44 -6.84 -1.72 14.98
C ILE A 44 -8.11 -2.52 15.29
N ASP A 45 -8.70 -2.36 16.48
CA ASP A 45 -9.94 -3.05 16.87
C ASP A 45 -11.05 -2.78 15.84
N MET A 46 -11.21 -1.51 15.43
CA MET A 46 -12.19 -1.11 14.41
C MET A 46 -11.97 -1.80 13.05
N ILE A 47 -10.71 -1.97 12.65
CA ILE A 47 -10.36 -2.70 11.42
C ILE A 47 -10.69 -4.17 11.57
N GLU A 48 -10.34 -4.80 12.68
CA GLU A 48 -10.63 -6.21 12.93
C GLU A 48 -12.14 -6.49 12.91
N GLU A 49 -12.94 -5.61 13.50
CA GLU A 49 -14.41 -5.66 13.42
C GLU A 49 -14.92 -5.54 11.98
N PHE A 50 -14.37 -4.61 11.19
CA PHE A 50 -14.73 -4.48 9.77
C PHE A 50 -14.37 -5.75 8.99
N LEU A 51 -13.17 -6.29 9.19
CA LEU A 51 -12.69 -7.48 8.51
C LEU A 51 -13.51 -8.73 8.89
N ALA A 52 -14.04 -8.80 10.11
CA ALA A 52 -14.91 -9.90 10.54
C ALA A 52 -16.23 -9.99 9.76
N THR A 53 -16.63 -8.93 9.04
CA THR A 53 -17.82 -8.94 8.17
C THR A 53 -17.63 -9.71 6.85
N GLY A 54 -16.42 -10.17 6.55
CA GLY A 54 -16.09 -10.80 5.27
C GLY A 54 -16.23 -9.86 4.06
N PRO A 55 -15.62 -8.66 4.06
CA PRO A 55 -15.85 -7.63 3.03
C PRO A 55 -15.22 -7.95 1.67
N SER A 56 -14.38 -8.99 1.59
CA SER A 56 -13.62 -9.39 0.40
C SER A 56 -13.43 -10.92 0.42
N PRO A 57 -13.23 -11.58 -0.73
CA PRO A 57 -12.76 -12.97 -0.73
C PRO A 57 -11.31 -13.06 -0.21
N VAL A 58 -11.00 -14.19 0.44
CA VAL A 58 -9.66 -14.56 0.88
C VAL A 58 -8.96 -15.34 -0.24
N VAL A 59 -7.74 -14.95 -0.58
CA VAL A 59 -6.89 -15.55 -1.62
C VAL A 59 -5.43 -15.54 -1.15
N PHE A 60 -4.53 -16.20 -1.89
CA PHE A 60 -3.10 -15.99 -1.66
C PHE A 60 -2.70 -14.60 -2.17
N CYS A 61 -2.16 -13.78 -1.28
CA CYS A 61 -1.78 -12.40 -1.55
C CYS A 61 -0.28 -12.20 -1.37
N HIS A 62 0.28 -11.30 -2.17
CA HIS A 62 1.68 -10.89 -2.02
C HIS A 62 1.86 -9.95 -0.82
N ASN A 63 0.86 -9.10 -0.57
CA ASN A 63 0.78 -8.08 0.49
C ASN A 63 1.79 -6.92 0.39
N ASP A 64 2.75 -6.98 -0.53
CA ASP A 64 3.77 -5.94 -0.74
C ASP A 64 4.08 -5.67 -2.22
N LEU A 65 3.03 -5.43 -3.02
CA LEU A 65 3.15 -5.12 -4.46
C LEU A 65 3.65 -3.68 -4.73
N THR A 66 4.89 -3.40 -4.36
CA THR A 66 5.60 -2.17 -4.72
C THR A 66 6.26 -2.29 -6.11
N SER A 67 6.60 -1.17 -6.75
CA SER A 67 7.30 -1.21 -8.05
C SER A 67 8.64 -1.94 -8.00
N GLY A 68 9.29 -2.02 -6.83
CA GLY A 68 10.53 -2.78 -6.65
C GLY A 68 10.34 -4.30 -6.79
N ASN A 69 9.14 -4.78 -6.48
CA ASN A 69 8.78 -6.20 -6.48
C ASN A 69 8.13 -6.65 -7.82
N LEU A 70 8.07 -5.74 -8.80
CA LEU A 70 7.53 -5.98 -10.15
C LEU A 70 8.66 -5.95 -11.18
N LEU A 71 9.18 -7.12 -11.56
CA LEU A 71 10.30 -7.23 -12.49
C LEU A 71 9.85 -7.50 -13.92
N LEU A 72 10.28 -6.65 -14.85
CA LEU A 72 10.11 -6.87 -16.29
C LEU A 72 11.28 -7.68 -16.84
N SER A 73 10.98 -8.85 -17.39
CA SER A 73 11.97 -9.68 -18.09
C SER A 73 11.77 -9.56 -19.59
N THR A 74 12.83 -9.24 -20.31
CA THR A 74 12.84 -9.26 -21.78
C THR A 74 13.47 -10.56 -22.22
N LYS A 75 12.83 -11.31 -23.13
CA LYS A 75 13.41 -12.58 -23.62
C LYS A 75 14.80 -12.33 -24.24
N SER A 76 15.85 -12.86 -23.61
CA SER A 76 17.03 -13.33 -24.33
C SER A 76 16.81 -14.81 -24.65
N SER A 77 17.32 -15.26 -25.78
CA SER A 77 16.89 -16.42 -26.56
C SER A 77 17.01 -17.82 -25.91
N THR A 78 17.11 -17.96 -24.59
CA THR A 78 17.52 -19.24 -23.95
C THR A 78 16.86 -19.62 -22.61
N ALA A 79 15.90 -18.86 -22.06
CA ALA A 79 15.30 -19.21 -20.76
C ALA A 79 13.89 -19.82 -20.87
N VAL A 80 13.68 -20.93 -20.14
CA VAL A 80 12.40 -21.64 -20.00
C VAL A 80 11.35 -20.68 -19.45
N THR A 81 10.34 -20.35 -20.25
CA THR A 81 9.23 -19.49 -19.83
C THR A 81 8.27 -20.30 -18.97
N PRO A 82 7.94 -19.91 -17.72
CA PRO A 82 6.84 -20.55 -17.00
C PRO A 82 5.55 -20.35 -17.81
N THR A 83 4.82 -21.42 -18.05
CA THR A 83 3.73 -21.55 -19.05
C THR A 83 2.53 -20.62 -18.82
N ILE A 84 2.54 -19.83 -17.73
CA ILE A 84 1.43 -19.02 -17.22
C ILE A 84 1.75 -17.50 -17.27
N ALA A 85 2.98 -17.10 -17.58
CA ALA A 85 3.32 -15.67 -17.63
C ALA A 85 2.62 -15.00 -18.83
N GLU A 86 1.69 -14.07 -18.54
CA GLU A 86 1.03 -13.29 -19.58
C GLU A 86 2.05 -12.42 -20.31
N LYS A 87 1.97 -12.48 -21.65
CA LYS A 87 2.83 -11.73 -22.55
C LYS A 87 2.34 -10.28 -22.61
N ILE A 88 3.20 -9.33 -22.25
CA ILE A 88 2.87 -7.92 -22.32
C ILE A 88 3.61 -7.31 -23.52
N LEU A 89 2.86 -6.65 -24.40
CA LEU A 89 3.43 -5.84 -25.48
C LEU A 89 3.57 -4.40 -24.96
N LEU A 90 4.79 -3.86 -24.95
CA LEU A 90 5.03 -2.45 -24.62
C LEU A 90 4.73 -1.59 -25.87
N ASN A 91 4.09 -0.45 -25.63
CA ASN A 91 3.47 0.50 -26.57
C ASN A 91 4.12 0.68 -27.97
N GLU A 92 3.27 0.86 -28.99
CA GLU A 92 3.55 0.83 -30.44
C GLU A 92 4.46 1.93 -31.03
N ASN A 93 4.93 2.89 -30.22
CA ASN A 93 5.66 4.09 -30.66
C ASN A 93 7.19 4.01 -30.50
N SER A 94 7.74 2.92 -29.97
CA SER A 94 9.18 2.65 -29.99
C SER A 94 9.57 1.84 -31.22
N LYS A 95 10.77 2.07 -31.78
CA LYS A 95 11.37 1.29 -32.89
C LYS A 95 11.64 -0.20 -32.56
N ASP A 96 11.07 -0.70 -31.47
CA ASP A 96 11.35 -1.99 -30.83
C ASP A 96 10.06 -2.79 -30.68
N LYS A 97 9.32 -2.97 -31.80
CA LYS A 97 7.98 -3.58 -31.85
C LYS A 97 7.94 -5.08 -31.50
N ASP A 98 9.09 -5.73 -31.38
CA ASP A 98 9.19 -7.18 -31.18
C ASP A 98 9.68 -7.58 -29.77
N ARG A 99 9.83 -6.63 -28.85
CA ARG A 99 10.34 -6.93 -27.51
C ARG A 99 9.24 -7.46 -26.60
N GLU A 100 9.02 -8.76 -26.67
CA GLU A 100 8.15 -9.50 -25.75
C GLU A 100 8.71 -9.40 -24.32
N VAL A 101 7.90 -8.88 -23.41
CA VAL A 101 8.23 -8.83 -21.98
C VAL A 101 7.26 -9.65 -21.15
N SER A 102 7.76 -10.22 -20.06
CA SER A 102 6.95 -10.82 -19.00
C SER A 102 7.10 -10.00 -17.71
N LEU A 103 6.01 -9.87 -16.97
CA LEU A 103 6.00 -9.31 -15.63
C LEU A 103 6.10 -10.46 -14.61
N ASN A 104 7.10 -10.38 -13.74
CA ASN A 104 7.33 -11.38 -12.69
C ASN A 104 7.29 -10.67 -11.33
N LEU A 105 6.57 -11.26 -10.39
CA LEU A 105 6.54 -10.81 -9.01
C LEU A 105 7.67 -11.51 -8.22
N VAL A 106 8.29 -10.79 -7.30
CA VAL A 106 9.38 -11.29 -6.44
C VAL A 106 9.19 -10.79 -5.02
N ASP A 107 9.96 -11.34 -4.08
CA ASP A 107 9.98 -10.90 -2.68
C ASP A 107 8.65 -11.11 -1.92
N PHE A 108 8.31 -12.39 -1.73
CA PHE A 108 7.07 -12.84 -1.09
C PHE A 108 7.16 -12.86 0.46
N GLU A 109 8.01 -12.04 1.08
CA GLU A 109 8.27 -12.10 2.53
C GLU A 109 7.03 -11.79 3.39
N PHE A 110 6.12 -10.93 2.91
CA PHE A 110 4.85 -10.62 3.56
C PHE A 110 3.69 -11.50 3.09
N SER A 111 3.94 -12.47 2.22
CA SER A 111 2.87 -13.21 1.53
C SER A 111 2.15 -14.18 2.46
N THR A 112 0.83 -14.19 2.36
CA THR A 112 -0.04 -15.10 3.11
C THR A 112 -1.43 -15.14 2.48
N TYR A 113 -2.29 -16.05 2.95
CA TYR A 113 -3.71 -15.95 2.66
C TYR A 113 -4.28 -14.68 3.30
N ASN A 114 -4.83 -13.80 2.48
CA ASN A 114 -5.39 -12.52 2.91
C ASN A 114 -6.56 -12.12 2.03
N TYR A 115 -7.28 -11.07 2.40
CA TYR A 115 -8.28 -10.46 1.57
C TYR A 115 -7.65 -9.88 0.31
N ARG A 116 -8.13 -10.26 -0.88
CA ARG A 116 -7.63 -9.68 -2.14
C ARG A 116 -7.75 -8.14 -2.16
N GLY A 117 -8.77 -7.60 -1.48
CA GLY A 117 -8.96 -6.16 -1.32
C GLY A 117 -7.73 -5.47 -0.72
N PHE A 118 -7.03 -6.13 0.22
CA PHE A 118 -5.80 -5.61 0.82
C PHE A 118 -4.68 -5.53 -0.21
N ASP A 119 -4.42 -6.61 -0.95
CA ASP A 119 -3.30 -6.68 -1.91
C ASP A 119 -3.48 -5.68 -3.05
N LEU A 120 -4.70 -5.56 -3.57
CA LEU A 120 -5.04 -4.60 -4.62
C LEU A 120 -5.01 -3.15 -4.12
N ALA A 121 -5.54 -2.88 -2.92
CA ALA A 121 -5.42 -1.55 -2.31
C ALA A 121 -3.95 -1.19 -2.07
N ASN A 122 -3.14 -2.16 -1.62
CA ASN A 122 -1.71 -1.97 -1.39
C ASN A 122 -0.98 -1.58 -2.68
N TYR A 123 -1.24 -2.29 -3.78
CA TYR A 123 -0.70 -1.92 -5.09
C TYR A 123 -1.00 -0.45 -5.45
N PHE A 124 -2.26 0.00 -5.32
CA PHE A 124 -2.61 1.39 -5.65
C PHE A 124 -2.01 2.41 -4.69
N CYS A 125 -1.90 2.07 -3.40
CA CYS A 125 -1.21 2.91 -2.44
C CYS A 125 0.26 3.04 -2.81
N ALA A 126 0.97 1.93 -3.03
CA ALA A 126 2.38 1.90 -3.37
C ALA A 126 2.69 2.58 -4.72
N ALA A 127 1.86 2.38 -5.75
CA ALA A 127 2.01 3.02 -7.06
C ALA A 127 1.92 4.57 -7.02
N ALA A 128 1.38 5.13 -5.93
CA ALA A 128 1.34 6.57 -5.72
C ALA A 128 2.54 7.12 -4.94
N ILE A 129 3.45 6.26 -4.49
CA ILE A 129 4.63 6.65 -3.70
C ILE A 129 5.86 6.56 -4.58
N GLU A 130 6.59 7.65 -4.64
CA GLU A 130 7.89 7.74 -5.28
C GLU A 130 8.96 7.64 -4.19
N HIS A 131 9.87 6.68 -4.31
CA HIS A 131 10.96 6.43 -3.36
C HIS A 131 12.31 6.88 -3.94
N ASN A 132 13.38 6.79 -3.13
CA ASN A 132 14.76 7.09 -3.52
C ASN A 132 14.96 8.55 -3.97
N LEU A 133 14.21 9.47 -3.39
CA LEU A 133 14.38 10.90 -3.63
C LEU A 133 15.60 11.43 -2.87
N ARG A 134 16.31 12.39 -3.46
CA ARG A 134 17.49 13.00 -2.82
C ARG A 134 17.12 13.86 -1.62
N GLU A 135 15.99 14.55 -1.70
CA GLU A 135 15.54 15.48 -0.66
C GLU A 135 14.77 14.74 0.42
N PHE A 136 14.94 15.18 1.67
CA PHE A 136 14.13 14.74 2.80
C PHE A 136 12.62 14.88 2.47
N PRO A 137 11.77 13.88 2.77
CA PRO A 137 12.03 12.66 3.56
C PRO A 137 12.46 11.44 2.72
N HIS A 138 13.04 11.65 1.53
CA HIS A 138 13.50 10.63 0.57
C HIS A 138 12.38 9.84 -0.13
N TYR A 139 11.13 10.27 0.04
CA TYR A 139 9.98 9.79 -0.71
C TYR A 139 8.97 10.93 -0.96
N LYS A 140 8.04 10.72 -1.89
CA LYS A 140 6.91 11.62 -2.15
C LYS A 140 5.64 10.84 -2.43
N ILE A 141 4.56 11.19 -1.73
CA ILE A 141 3.23 10.61 -1.97
C ILE A 141 2.44 11.54 -2.90
N HIS A 142 2.01 11.00 -4.03
CA HIS A 142 1.27 11.72 -5.07
C HIS A 142 -0.24 11.53 -4.85
N LEU A 143 -0.89 12.46 -4.15
CA LEU A 143 -2.33 12.37 -3.82
C LEU A 143 -3.24 12.22 -5.06
N ASN A 144 -2.87 12.87 -6.17
CA ASN A 144 -3.59 12.74 -7.44
C ASN A 144 -3.57 11.31 -8.01
N LYS A 145 -2.49 10.54 -7.78
CA LYS A 145 -2.40 9.13 -8.15
C LYS A 145 -3.24 8.26 -7.21
N LEU A 146 -3.16 8.49 -5.89
CA LEU A 146 -3.98 7.78 -4.89
C LEU A 146 -5.48 7.91 -5.17
N GLN A 147 -5.91 9.11 -5.56
CA GLN A 147 -7.31 9.46 -5.81
C GLN A 147 -7.75 9.21 -7.26
N ASN A 148 -6.88 8.66 -8.12
CA ASN A 148 -7.21 8.45 -9.53
C ASN A 148 -8.19 7.30 -9.74
N ARG A 149 -9.48 7.64 -9.67
CA ARG A 149 -10.57 6.70 -9.84
C ARG A 149 -10.60 6.06 -11.24
N SER A 150 -10.20 6.79 -12.27
CA SER A 150 -10.23 6.29 -13.65
C SER A 150 -9.25 5.13 -13.83
N ARG A 151 -8.01 5.30 -13.35
CA ARG A 151 -6.97 4.26 -13.37
C ARG A 151 -7.35 3.02 -12.57
N LYS A 152 -7.89 3.20 -11.36
CA LYS A 152 -8.38 2.07 -10.56
C LYS A 152 -9.49 1.30 -11.29
N LEU A 153 -10.43 2.02 -11.93
CA LEU A 153 -11.52 1.38 -12.67
C LEU A 153 -11.03 0.66 -13.92
N GLU A 154 -10.05 1.21 -14.64
CA GLU A 154 -9.37 0.57 -15.77
C GLU A 154 -8.80 -0.79 -15.36
N PHE A 155 -7.97 -0.82 -14.31
CA PHE A 155 -7.46 -2.07 -13.74
C PHE A 155 -8.58 -3.04 -13.36
N CYS A 156 -9.64 -2.56 -12.70
CA CYS A 156 -10.74 -3.42 -12.27
C CYS A 156 -11.46 -4.09 -13.44
N ARG A 157 -11.51 -3.46 -14.62
CA ARG A 157 -12.15 -4.02 -15.83
C ARG A 157 -11.37 -5.20 -16.38
N GLU A 158 -10.04 -5.12 -16.33
CA GLU A 158 -9.16 -6.22 -16.75
C GLU A 158 -9.19 -7.36 -15.73
N TYR A 159 -9.23 -7.04 -14.44
CA TYR A 159 -9.17 -8.04 -13.38
C TYR A 159 -10.48 -8.85 -13.21
N VAL A 160 -11.66 -8.22 -13.30
CA VAL A 160 -12.96 -8.90 -13.08
C VAL A 160 -14.10 -8.37 -13.96
N LYS A 161 -15.09 -9.24 -14.21
CA LYS A 161 -16.35 -8.89 -14.91
C LYS A 161 -17.20 -7.82 -14.21
N ARG A 162 -17.06 -7.63 -12.89
CA ARG A 162 -17.83 -6.66 -12.08
C ARG A 162 -16.93 -5.56 -11.50
N PRO A 163 -16.38 -4.65 -12.33
CA PRO A 163 -15.31 -3.73 -11.93
C PRO A 163 -15.72 -2.73 -10.84
N ARG A 164 -17.00 -2.33 -10.78
CA ARG A 164 -17.49 -1.38 -9.76
C ARG A 164 -17.47 -1.97 -8.34
N SER A 165 -17.74 -3.27 -8.21
CA SER A 165 -17.70 -3.96 -6.92
C SER A 165 -16.26 -4.03 -6.40
N LEU A 166 -15.32 -4.37 -7.27
CA LEU A 166 -13.91 -4.43 -6.91
C LEU A 166 -13.33 -3.05 -6.57
N LEU A 167 -13.76 -2.01 -7.29
CA LEU A 167 -13.34 -0.65 -6.96
C LEU A 167 -13.81 -0.24 -5.55
N ARG A 168 -15.04 -0.62 -5.14
CA ARG A 168 -15.52 -0.39 -3.78
C ARG A 168 -14.64 -1.13 -2.77
N GLU A 169 -14.36 -2.40 -3.03
CA GLU A 169 -13.49 -3.24 -2.21
C GLU A 169 -12.09 -2.61 -2.02
N ILE A 170 -11.43 -2.22 -3.11
CA ILE A 170 -10.13 -1.51 -3.07
C ILE A 170 -10.20 -0.24 -2.20
N ASN A 171 -11.26 0.55 -2.34
CA ASN A 171 -11.41 1.78 -1.55
C ASN A 171 -11.65 1.49 -0.07
N GLN A 172 -12.37 0.42 0.27
CA GLN A 172 -12.61 0.00 1.66
C GLN A 172 -11.32 -0.50 2.34
N PHE A 173 -10.43 -1.15 1.59
CA PHE A 173 -9.15 -1.62 2.12
C PHE A 173 -8.04 -0.57 2.11
N THR A 174 -8.23 0.57 1.43
CA THR A 174 -7.26 1.68 1.39
C THR A 174 -6.87 2.20 2.79
N PRO A 175 -7.80 2.55 3.71
CA PRO A 175 -7.43 2.94 5.07
C PRO A 175 -6.66 1.84 5.81
N ILE A 176 -7.05 0.56 5.63
CA ILE A 176 -6.41 -0.58 6.30
C ILE A 176 -4.94 -0.68 5.90
N VAL A 177 -4.65 -0.56 4.61
CA VAL A 177 -3.28 -0.51 4.07
C VAL A 177 -2.50 0.68 4.60
N HIS A 178 -3.13 1.85 4.74
CA HIS A 178 -2.46 3.01 5.32
C HIS A 178 -2.07 2.78 6.78
N LEU A 179 -2.96 2.23 7.61
CA LEU A 179 -2.66 1.95 9.01
C LEU A 179 -1.60 0.85 9.16
N PHE A 180 -1.70 -0.21 8.36
CA PHE A 180 -0.75 -1.34 8.38
C PHE A 180 0.70 -0.87 8.21
N TRP A 181 0.96 -0.12 7.14
CA TRP A 181 2.30 0.39 6.86
C TRP A 181 2.70 1.55 7.76
N ALA A 182 1.75 2.32 8.30
CA ALA A 182 2.05 3.34 9.28
C ALA A 182 2.63 2.72 10.56
N ILE A 183 1.97 1.70 11.12
CA ILE A 183 2.41 1.04 12.35
C ILE A 183 3.75 0.33 12.14
N PHE A 184 3.94 -0.36 11.01
CA PHE A 184 5.24 -0.95 10.66
C PHE A 184 6.36 0.10 10.66
N ASN A 185 6.13 1.25 10.03
CA ASN A 185 7.15 2.30 9.95
C ASN A 185 7.33 3.10 11.25
N LEU A 186 6.35 3.12 12.16
CA LEU A 186 6.56 3.61 13.52
C LEU A 186 7.57 2.71 14.25
N TYR A 187 7.39 1.39 14.16
CA TYR A 187 8.34 0.43 14.72
C TYR A 187 9.74 0.59 14.11
N CYS A 188 9.84 0.84 12.79
CA CYS A 188 11.11 1.08 12.11
C CYS A 188 11.68 2.50 12.31
N GLU A 189 11.04 3.42 13.04
CA GLU A 189 11.47 4.84 13.12
C GLU A 189 12.91 5.01 13.65
N LYS A 190 13.37 4.08 14.50
CA LYS A 190 14.72 4.09 15.08
C LYS A 190 15.75 3.31 14.25
N ASP A 191 15.34 2.71 13.13
CA ASP A 191 16.26 1.98 12.26
C ASP A 191 17.13 2.95 11.47
N THR A 192 18.44 2.90 11.72
CA THR A 192 19.43 3.78 11.09
C THR A 192 19.86 3.32 9.70
N LEU A 193 19.45 2.12 9.27
CA LEU A 193 19.74 1.58 7.94
C LEU A 193 18.65 1.90 6.92
N ALA A 194 17.55 2.52 7.35
CA ALA A 194 16.45 2.88 6.46
C ALA A 194 16.89 3.90 5.40
N ILE A 195 16.54 3.62 4.14
CA ILE A 195 16.80 4.48 2.98
C ILE A 195 15.85 5.70 2.90
N MET A 196 14.91 5.80 3.84
CA MET A 196 13.97 6.91 3.98
C MET A 196 13.68 7.19 5.46
N ASP A 197 13.09 8.36 5.76
CA ASP A 197 12.66 8.66 7.13
C ASP A 197 11.37 7.89 7.48
N CYS A 198 11.53 6.76 8.16
CA CYS A 198 10.43 5.87 8.55
C CYS A 198 9.39 6.59 9.43
N GLY A 199 9.81 7.49 10.33
CA GLY A 199 8.87 8.25 11.16
C GLY A 199 7.99 9.20 10.35
N ALA A 200 8.56 9.94 9.40
CA ALA A 200 7.84 10.82 8.49
C ALA A 200 6.89 10.01 7.61
N TYR A 201 7.37 8.88 7.08
CA TYR A 201 6.56 7.96 6.29
C TYR A 201 5.37 7.44 7.09
N ALA A 202 5.60 6.98 8.31
CA ALA A 202 4.55 6.52 9.21
C ALA A 202 3.49 7.58 9.46
N ARG A 203 3.88 8.81 9.77
CA ARG A 203 2.95 9.93 10.03
C ARG A 203 2.17 10.33 8.79
N ASP A 204 2.79 10.37 7.62
CA ASP A 204 2.12 10.62 6.34
C ASP A 204 1.07 9.53 6.04
N ARG A 205 1.43 8.26 6.23
CA ARG A 205 0.51 7.13 6.04
C ARG A 205 -0.63 7.18 7.05
N LEU A 206 -0.35 7.51 8.32
CA LEU A 206 -1.37 7.64 9.36
C LEU A 206 -2.32 8.82 9.07
N ALA A 207 -1.82 9.94 8.53
CA ALA A 207 -2.66 11.05 8.10
C ALA A 207 -3.65 10.64 6.99
N LEU A 208 -3.21 9.82 6.02
CA LEU A 208 -4.08 9.26 4.98
C LEU A 208 -5.09 8.25 5.53
N TYR A 209 -4.70 7.47 6.55
CA TYR A 209 -5.64 6.63 7.28
C TYR A 209 -6.77 7.47 7.87
N TYR A 210 -6.47 8.50 8.68
CA TYR A 210 -7.50 9.36 9.28
C TYR A 210 -8.37 10.07 8.24
N GLN A 211 -7.79 10.49 7.10
CA GLN A 211 -8.54 11.07 5.98
C GLN A 211 -9.61 10.12 5.42
N THR A 212 -9.34 8.80 5.43
CA THR A 212 -10.16 7.79 4.75
C THR A 212 -10.87 6.83 5.69
N ARG A 213 -10.62 6.91 7.01
CA ARG A 213 -11.13 5.95 8.00
C ARG A 213 -12.65 5.87 8.06
N SER A 214 -13.37 6.94 7.73
CA SER A 214 -14.85 6.95 7.73
C SER A 214 -15.45 5.92 6.77
N ILE A 215 -14.71 5.50 5.74
CA ILE A 215 -15.12 4.43 4.82
C ILE A 215 -15.35 3.11 5.57
N LEU A 216 -14.66 2.86 6.68
CA LEU A 216 -14.84 1.67 7.52
C LEU A 216 -16.09 1.77 8.42
N LEU A 217 -16.60 2.99 8.63
CA LEU A 217 -17.77 3.28 9.46
C LEU A 217 -19.07 3.33 8.66
N ASP A 218 -18.99 3.71 7.38
CA ASP A 218 -20.12 3.74 6.45
C ASP A 218 -20.49 2.31 6.00
N ARG A 219 -21.21 1.58 6.88
CA ARG A 219 -21.72 0.22 6.63
C ARG A 219 -22.98 0.21 5.77
#